data_AF-A0A967W2L3-F1
#
_entry.id   AF-A0A967W2L3-F1
#
_cell.length_a   1.000
_cell.length_b   1.000
_cell.length_c   1.000
_cell.angle_alpha   90.00
_cell.angle_beta   90.00
_cell.angle_gamma   90.00
#
_symmetry.space_group_name_H-M   'P 1'
#
loop_
_entity.id
_entity.type
_entity.pdbx_description
1 polymer ?
#
loop_
_entity_poly.entity_id
_entity_poly.type
_entity_poly.pdbx_seq_one_letter_code
_entity_poly.pdbx_strand_id
1 'polypeptide(L)'
;MELRTAKNGLLAAAILTLAVANPSWAQEDADGRQLIEDFVNNVTTLSGRFEQQLVDADNLVVDKSSGTIEIQKPGKFRWTYLEPYEQVLVADGLNVWS
;
A
#
# COMPACT_ATOMS: atom_id res chain seq x y z
N MET A 1 -75.44 -19.42 45.18
CA MET A 1 -75.68 -18.30 44.25
C MET A 1 -74.59 -18.39 43.19
N GLU A 2 -74.95 -18.84 42.00
CA GLU A 2 -74.04 -19.28 40.94
C GLU A 2 -73.35 -18.13 40.18
N LEU A 3 -72.20 -18.51 39.61
CA LEU A 3 -71.20 -17.75 38.87
C LEU A 3 -71.71 -17.08 37.58
N ARG A 4 -70.99 -16.02 37.15
CA ARG A 4 -70.70 -15.73 35.73
C ARG A 4 -69.31 -15.10 35.50
N THR A 5 -68.44 -15.89 34.86
CA THR A 5 -67.60 -15.67 33.65
C THR A 5 -66.92 -14.33 33.30
N ALA A 6 -65.60 -14.37 33.00
CA ALA A 6 -64.89 -13.91 31.77
C ALA A 6 -63.36 -13.98 31.99
N LYS A 7 -62.60 -14.93 31.43
CA LYS A 7 -61.83 -14.93 30.16
C LYS A 7 -60.90 -13.73 29.89
N ASN A 8 -59.59 -14.05 29.86
CA ASN A 8 -58.43 -13.41 29.23
C ASN A 8 -57.55 -12.49 30.09
N GLY A 9 -56.26 -12.87 30.20
CA GLY A 9 -55.20 -11.91 30.53
C GLY A 9 -53.90 -12.57 30.99
N LEU A 10 -52.96 -12.75 30.05
CA LEU A 10 -51.49 -12.82 30.19
C LEU A 10 -50.90 -13.81 31.24
N LEU A 11 -49.91 -14.64 30.91
CA LEU A 11 -48.51 -14.21 30.80
C LEU A 11 -47.61 -15.38 30.34
N ALA A 12 -46.56 -15.00 29.60
CA ALA A 12 -45.24 -15.63 29.51
C ALA A 12 -45.06 -16.94 28.74
N ALA A 13 -44.44 -16.84 27.55
CA ALA A 13 -43.27 -17.63 27.19
C ALA A 13 -42.56 -17.02 25.97
N ALA A 14 -41.23 -16.94 26.07
CA ALA A 14 -40.31 -16.25 25.17
C ALA A 14 -40.14 -16.95 23.81
N ILE A 15 -40.03 -16.17 22.72
CA ILE A 15 -39.40 -16.62 21.47
C ILE A 15 -38.53 -15.50 20.91
N LEU A 16 -37.22 -15.76 20.99
CA LEU A 16 -36.08 -15.21 20.25
C LEU A 16 -36.42 -14.30 19.06
N THR A 17 -36.09 -13.01 19.18
CA THR A 17 -35.84 -12.13 18.03
C THR A 17 -34.50 -12.50 17.40
N LEU A 18 -34.54 -13.13 16.22
CA LEU A 18 -33.38 -13.28 15.34
C LEU A 18 -32.95 -11.89 14.85
N ALA A 19 -31.91 -11.33 15.47
CA ALA A 19 -31.18 -10.22 14.90
C ALA A 19 -30.50 -10.71 13.61
N VAL A 20 -31.01 -10.29 12.46
CA VAL A 20 -30.31 -10.45 11.18
C VAL A 20 -29.04 -9.60 11.30
N ALA A 21 -27.91 -10.26 11.54
CA ALA A 21 -26.60 -9.67 11.41
C ALA A 21 -26.46 -9.22 9.96
N ASN A 22 -26.63 -7.92 9.70
CA ASN A 22 -26.11 -7.34 8.47
C ASN A 22 -24.60 -7.54 8.54
N PRO A 23 -23.96 -8.33 7.66
CA PRO A 23 -22.54 -8.22 7.51
C PRO A 23 -22.30 -6.77 7.07
N SER A 24 -21.78 -5.95 7.98
CA SER A 24 -21.09 -4.73 7.59
C SER A 24 -20.01 -5.21 6.64
N TRP A 25 -20.19 -4.94 5.35
CA TRP A 25 -19.13 -5.11 4.37
C TRP A 25 -17.97 -4.27 4.88
N ALA A 26 -17.03 -4.91 5.56
CA ALA A 26 -15.75 -4.31 5.84
C ALA A 26 -15.15 -4.09 4.46
N GLN A 27 -15.14 -2.84 4.01
CA GLN A 27 -14.23 -2.45 2.95
C GLN A 27 -12.84 -2.75 3.50
N GLU A 28 -12.25 -3.85 3.03
CA GLU A 28 -10.80 -4.01 3.06
C GLU A 28 -10.25 -2.85 2.25
N ASP A 29 -9.88 -1.77 2.94
CA ASP A 29 -8.94 -0.81 2.38
C ASP A 29 -7.75 -1.64 1.93
N ALA A 30 -7.43 -1.61 0.63
CA ALA A 30 -6.32 -2.37 0.10
C ALA A 30 -5.08 -2.08 0.96
N ASP A 31 -4.56 -3.13 1.61
CA ASP A 31 -3.35 -3.05 2.42
C ASP A 31 -2.29 -2.32 1.59
N GLY A 32 -1.78 -1.18 2.07
CA GLY A 32 -0.82 -0.36 1.32
C GLY A 32 0.42 -1.18 0.90
N ARG A 33 0.74 -2.22 1.67
CA ARG A 33 1.77 -3.20 1.31
C ARG A 33 1.40 -4.02 0.07
N GLN A 34 0.15 -4.48 -0.05
CA GLN A 34 -0.33 -5.23 -1.22
C GLN A 34 -0.20 -4.39 -2.50
N LEU A 35 -0.57 -3.11 -2.45
CA LEU A 35 -0.45 -2.20 -3.60
C LEU A 35 1.02 -2.03 -4.05
N ILE A 36 1.94 -1.90 -3.09
CA ILE A 36 3.37 -1.79 -3.39
C ILE A 36 3.90 -3.11 -3.94
N GLU A 37 3.52 -4.25 -3.36
CA GLU A 37 3.91 -5.58 -3.84
C GLU A 37 3.46 -5.81 -5.27
N ASP A 38 2.20 -5.49 -5.58
CA ASP A 38 1.65 -5.61 -6.93
C ASP A 38 2.40 -4.70 -7.90
N PHE A 39 2.68 -3.45 -7.53
CA PHE A 39 3.45 -2.53 -8.36
C PHE A 39 4.87 -3.05 -8.63
N VAL A 40 5.60 -3.40 -7.57
CA VAL A 40 6.99 -3.88 -7.66
C VAL A 40 7.08 -5.16 -8.49
N ASN A 41 6.10 -6.06 -8.38
CA ASN A 41 6.09 -7.30 -9.14
C ASN A 41 5.76 -7.08 -10.63
N ASN A 42 4.82 -6.19 -10.95
CA ASN A 42 4.30 -6.04 -12.31
C ASN A 42 5.10 -5.07 -13.21
N VAL A 43 5.80 -4.08 -12.66
CA VAL A 43 6.56 -3.11 -13.47
C VAL A 43 7.77 -3.77 -14.13
N THR A 44 7.79 -4.01 -15.43
CA THR A 44 8.95 -4.66 -16.09
C THR A 44 10.07 -3.67 -16.43
N THR A 45 9.69 -2.45 -16.81
CA THR A 45 10.62 -1.37 -17.14
C THR A 45 10.22 -0.10 -16.41
N LEU A 46 11.21 0.71 -16.03
CA LEU A 46 11.01 2.02 -15.44
C LEU A 46 12.08 2.97 -15.97
N SER A 47 11.70 4.19 -16.33
CA SER A 47 12.64 5.24 -16.70
C SER A 47 12.19 6.56 -16.10
N GLY A 48 13.12 7.38 -15.63
CA GLY A 48 12.79 8.67 -15.06
C GLY A 48 14.00 9.56 -14.86
N ARG A 49 13.71 10.84 -14.59
CA ARG A 49 14.70 11.81 -14.11
C ARG A 49 14.66 11.84 -12.59
N PHE A 50 15.81 12.04 -11.96
CA PHE A 50 15.90 12.22 -10.51
C PHE A 50 16.64 13.50 -10.16
N GLU A 51 16.32 14.03 -8.98
CA GLU A 51 17.08 15.03 -8.25
C GLU A 51 17.26 14.50 -6.83
N GLN A 52 18.50 14.41 -6.37
CA GLN A 52 18.85 13.93 -5.03
C GLN A 52 19.53 15.06 -4.27
N GLN A 53 19.16 15.21 -2.99
CA GLN A 53 19.80 16.14 -2.06
C GLN A 53 20.27 15.36 -0.84
N LEU A 54 21.55 15.50 -0.49
CA LEU A 54 22.09 14.99 0.77
C LEU A 54 22.01 16.08 1.82
N VAL A 55 21.33 15.78 2.92
CA VAL A 55 21.13 16.68 4.05
C VAL A 55 21.84 16.11 5.27
N ASP A 56 22.64 16.92 5.96
CA ASP A 56 23.34 16.51 7.17
C ASP A 56 22.46 16.59 8.43
N ALA A 57 23.05 16.29 9.59
CA ALA A 57 22.35 16.31 10.88
C ALA A 57 21.91 17.72 11.31
N ASP A 58 22.57 18.76 10.79
CA ASP A 58 22.25 20.17 11.06
C ASP A 58 21.23 20.73 10.06
N ASN A 59 20.64 19.85 9.24
CA ASN A 59 19.64 20.16 8.22
C ASN A 59 20.18 21.06 7.09
N LEU A 60 21.49 20.98 6.82
CA LEU A 60 22.16 21.65 5.71
C LEU A 60 22.30 20.72 4.51
N VAL A 61 22.06 21.27 3.32
CA VAL A 61 22.30 20.53 2.07
C VAL A 61 23.79 20.51 1.78
N VAL A 62 24.40 19.34 1.88
CA VAL A 62 25.84 19.13 1.69
C VAL A 62 26.17 18.63 0.28
N ASP A 63 25.21 18.04 -0.42
CA ASP A 63 25.39 17.59 -1.80
C ASP A 63 24.06 17.63 -2.59
N LYS A 64 24.17 17.82 -3.90
CA LYS A 64 23.05 17.77 -4.83
C LYS A 64 23.49 17.05 -6.10
N SER A 65 22.69 16.10 -6.54
CA SER A 65 22.92 15.42 -7.82
C SER A 65 21.64 15.30 -8.62
N SER A 66 21.78 15.23 -9.93
CA SER A 66 20.67 15.04 -10.85
C SER A 66 21.05 14.06 -11.95
N GLY A 67 20.05 13.45 -12.57
CA GLY A 67 20.32 12.46 -13.59
C GLY A 67 19.12 11.68 -14.09
N THR A 68 19.38 10.53 -14.69
CA THR A 68 18.37 9.58 -15.17
C THR A 68 18.58 8.20 -14.59
N ILE A 69 17.48 7.50 -14.38
CA ILE A 69 17.47 6.08 -14.02
C ILE A 69 16.64 5.31 -15.04
N GLU A 70 17.16 4.17 -15.46
CA GLU A 70 16.49 3.21 -16.32
C GLU A 70 16.64 1.82 -15.70
N ILE A 71 15.53 1.10 -15.56
CA ILE A 71 15.47 -0.24 -14.99
C ILE A 71 14.76 -1.13 -15.99
N GLN A 72 15.30 -2.32 -16.19
CA GLN A 72 14.65 -3.41 -16.90
C GLN A 72 14.83 -4.70 -16.10
N LYS A 73 13.72 -5.27 -15.63
CA LYS A 73 13.77 -6.58 -14.99
C LYS A 73 13.98 -7.70 -16.02
N PRO A 74 14.70 -8.78 -15.65
CA PRO A 74 15.42 -8.95 -14.38
C PRO A 74 16.80 -8.29 -14.39
N GLY A 75 17.15 -7.62 -13.29
CA GLY A 75 18.53 -7.29 -12.92
C GLY A 75 19.26 -6.21 -13.71
N LYS A 76 18.69 -5.65 -14.79
CA LYS A 76 19.35 -4.60 -15.57
C LYS A 76 18.97 -3.22 -15.05
N PHE A 77 19.97 -2.38 -14.87
CA PHE A 77 19.74 -0.95 -14.65
C PHE A 77 20.86 -0.11 -15.27
N ARG A 78 20.52 1.14 -15.57
CA ARG A 78 21.46 2.19 -15.93
C ARG A 78 21.12 3.41 -15.09
N TRP A 79 22.13 3.93 -14.40
CA TRP A 79 22.03 5.14 -13.62
C TRP A 79 23.04 6.14 -14.18
N THR A 80 22.54 7.24 -14.71
CA THR A 80 23.37 8.30 -15.29
C THR A 80 23.28 9.52 -14.40
N TYR A 81 24.36 9.88 -13.73
CA TYR A 81 24.53 11.18 -13.08
C TYR A 81 24.92 12.22 -14.14
N LEU A 82 24.28 13.38 -14.08
CA LEU A 82 24.54 14.52 -14.96
C LEU A 82 25.19 15.68 -14.18
N GLU A 83 24.74 15.89 -12.94
CA GLU A 83 25.29 16.93 -12.06
C GLU A 83 25.69 16.32 -10.71
N PRO A 84 26.76 16.83 -10.07
CA PRO A 84 27.66 17.89 -10.54
C PRO A 84 28.73 17.39 -11.54
N TYR A 85 28.88 16.08 -11.69
CA TYR A 85 29.80 15.43 -12.63
C TYR A 85 29.09 14.28 -13.35
N GLU A 86 29.50 14.03 -14.58
CA GLU A 86 28.96 12.91 -15.36
C GLU A 86 29.54 11.57 -14.87
N GLN A 87 28.66 10.65 -14.50
CA GLN A 87 29.02 9.29 -14.13
C GLN A 87 27.92 8.33 -14.56
N VAL A 88 28.29 7.12 -14.99
CA VAL A 88 27.33 6.10 -15.41
C VAL A 88 27.57 4.81 -14.64
N LEU A 89 26.56 4.35 -13.91
CA LEU A 89 26.54 3.02 -13.34
C LEU A 89 25.64 2.13 -14.19
N VAL A 90 26.13 0.94 -14.51
CA VAL A 90 25.39 -0.04 -15.30
C VAL A 90 25.41 -1.37 -14.59
N ALA A 91 24.29 -2.08 -14.62
CA ALA A 91 24.24 -3.50 -14.32
C ALA A 91 23.55 -4.27 -15.44
N ASP A 92 24.07 -5.45 -15.74
CA ASP A 92 23.54 -6.37 -16.77
C ASP A 92 22.69 -7.51 -16.18
N GLY A 93 22.53 -7.55 -14.86
CA GLY A 93 21.90 -8.62 -14.10
C GLY A 93 22.87 -9.61 -13.46
N LEU A 94 24.16 -9.52 -13.79
CA LEU A 94 25.23 -10.35 -13.22
C LEU A 94 26.33 -9.52 -12.56
N ASN A 95 26.70 -8.41 -13.18
CA ASN A 95 27.80 -7.53 -12.75
C ASN A 95 27.33 -6.08 -12.67
N VAL A 96 28.14 -5.26 -11.98
CA VAL A 96 27.95 -3.81 -11.86
C VAL A 96 29.25 -3.11 -12.23
N TRP A 97 29.16 -2.03 -12.99
CA TRP A 97 30.27 -1.17 -13.39
C TRP A 97 29.99 0.29 -13.03
N SER A 98 31.06 1.05 -12.75
CA SER A 98 31.04 2.46 -12.36
C SER A 98 32.21 3.22 -12.98
#